data_AF-A0A2V5YGF5-F1
#
_entry.id   AF-A0A2V5YGF5-F1
#
_cell.length_a   1.000
_cell.length_b   1.000
_cell.length_c   1.000
_cell.angle_alpha   90.00
_cell.angle_beta   90.00
_cell.angle_gamma   90.00
#
_symmetry.space_group_name_H-M   'P 1'
#
loop_
_entity.id
_entity.type
_entity.pdbx_description
1 polymer ?
#
loop_
_entity_poly.entity_id
_entity_poly.type
_entity_poly.pdbx_seq_one_letter_code
_entity_poly.pdbx_strand_id
1 'polypeptide(L)'
;LYATDFHTGKVHTFDENFHQVNPNGFVDPNLPAGYGPFGIRNFNGEIFVTYAKQDAKREDDVHCPGCGFVNVFDTSGNLLRRLVSNGELNAPWGLALVEDGLWVGNFGDGRINNYNPVSGNFIETLMRADGTPLQFDGLWDLLPQAGGVFFTAGIADEEHGLFGIITED
;
A
#
# COMPACT_ATOMS: atom_id res chain seq x y z
N LEU A 1 2.23 10.01 -15.05
CA LEU A 1 1.46 8.89 -14.47
C LEU A 1 2.42 7.83 -13.97
N TYR A 2 2.17 7.25 -12.79
CA TYR A 2 2.87 6.07 -12.27
C TYR A 2 1.85 4.93 -12.18
N ALA A 3 2.21 3.74 -12.64
CA ALA A 3 1.32 2.58 -12.65
C ALA A 3 2.08 1.34 -12.14
N THR A 4 1.56 0.71 -11.09
CA THR A 4 2.09 -0.56 -10.58
C THR A 4 1.65 -1.70 -11.50
N ASP A 5 2.61 -2.45 -12.00
CA ASP A 5 2.38 -3.72 -12.68
C ASP A 5 2.89 -4.82 -11.76
N PHE A 6 1.93 -5.39 -11.03
CA PHE A 6 2.19 -6.43 -10.06
C PHE A 6 2.85 -7.63 -10.74
N HIS A 7 2.25 -8.12 -11.83
CA HIS A 7 2.71 -9.32 -12.55
C HIS A 7 4.18 -9.23 -12.99
N THR A 8 4.57 -8.13 -13.63
CA THR A 8 5.97 -7.96 -14.08
C THR A 8 6.90 -7.49 -12.99
N GLY A 9 6.37 -7.04 -11.84
CA GLY A 9 7.13 -6.56 -10.71
C GLY A 9 7.70 -5.15 -10.92
N LYS A 10 7.03 -4.32 -11.74
CA LYS A 10 7.55 -3.02 -12.17
C LYS A 10 6.57 -1.89 -11.88
N VAL A 11 7.11 -0.68 -11.70
CA VAL A 11 6.31 0.54 -11.81
C VAL A 11 6.57 1.16 -13.18
N HIS A 12 5.55 1.22 -14.01
CA HIS A 12 5.61 1.93 -15.28
C HIS A 12 5.37 3.42 -15.05
N THR A 13 6.14 4.24 -15.76
CA THR A 13 5.98 5.69 -15.69
C THR A 13 5.73 6.25 -17.07
N PHE A 14 4.79 7.19 -17.15
CA PHE A 14 4.36 7.79 -18.40
C PHE A 14 4.29 9.31 -18.28
N ASP A 15 4.63 10.02 -19.35
CA ASP A 15 4.40 11.46 -19.47
C ASP A 15 2.91 11.80 -19.68
N GLU A 16 2.59 13.08 -19.84
CA GLU A 16 1.22 13.56 -20.08
C GLU A 16 0.61 13.10 -21.42
N ASN A 17 1.46 12.67 -22.36
CA ASN A 17 1.07 12.13 -23.66
C ASN A 17 1.06 10.59 -23.65
N PHE A 18 1.18 9.97 -22.46
CA PHE A 18 1.24 8.53 -22.25
C PHE A 18 2.45 7.84 -22.92
N HIS A 19 3.52 8.56 -23.24
CA HIS A 19 4.78 7.91 -23.61
C HIS A 19 5.46 7.37 -22.36
N GLN A 20 5.93 6.12 -22.44
CA GLN A 20 6.68 5.55 -21.35
C GLN A 20 7.98 6.33 -21.14
N VAL A 21 8.19 6.78 -19.92
CA VAL A 21 9.42 7.44 -19.47
C VAL A 21 10.09 6.57 -18.40
N ASN A 22 11.38 6.84 -18.17
CA ASN A 22 12.18 6.21 -17.11
C ASN A 22 11.91 4.71 -16.86
N PRO A 23 12.09 3.83 -17.86
CA PRO A 23 11.69 2.42 -17.76
C PRO A 23 12.49 1.59 -16.73
N ASN A 24 13.55 2.18 -16.16
CA ASN A 24 14.43 1.55 -15.19
C ASN A 24 14.35 2.20 -13.80
N GLY A 25 13.42 3.12 -13.57
CA GLY A 25 13.17 3.71 -12.26
C GLY A 25 12.41 2.76 -11.34
N PHE A 26 12.17 3.21 -10.10
CA PHE A 26 11.39 2.49 -9.09
C PHE A 26 11.95 1.11 -8.73
N VAL A 27 13.27 1.00 -8.75
CA VAL A 27 13.99 -0.23 -8.42
C VAL A 27 14.53 -0.17 -7.00
N ASP A 28 14.28 -1.23 -6.25
CA ASP A 28 14.95 -1.52 -5.00
C ASP A 28 15.84 -2.76 -5.18
N PRO A 29 17.17 -2.60 -5.22
CA PRO A 29 18.10 -3.70 -5.50
C PRO A 29 18.12 -4.76 -4.41
N ASN A 30 17.58 -4.47 -3.22
CA ASN A 30 17.55 -5.37 -2.08
C ASN A 30 16.15 -5.94 -1.84
N LEU A 31 15.18 -5.71 -2.73
CA LEU A 31 13.84 -6.29 -2.61
C LEU A 31 13.93 -7.80 -2.84
N PRO A 32 13.43 -8.64 -1.92
CA PRO A 32 13.43 -10.07 -2.13
C PRO A 32 12.67 -10.45 -3.42
N ALA A 33 13.16 -11.47 -4.12
CA ALA A 33 12.47 -11.99 -5.29
C ALA A 33 11.07 -12.53 -4.90
N GLY A 34 10.12 -12.44 -5.82
CA GLY A 34 8.73 -12.85 -5.59
C GLY A 34 7.87 -11.79 -4.92
N TYR A 35 8.31 -10.54 -4.89
CA TYR A 35 7.48 -9.40 -4.49
C TYR A 35 7.26 -8.48 -5.69
N GLY A 36 6.04 -7.96 -5.84
CA GLY A 36 5.65 -7.01 -6.88
C GLY A 36 5.05 -5.74 -6.28
N PRO A 37 5.13 -4.58 -6.95
CA PRO A 37 4.51 -3.36 -6.47
C PRO A 37 2.98 -3.50 -6.56
N PHE A 38 2.29 -3.13 -5.49
CA PHE A 38 0.86 -3.40 -5.33
C PHE A 38 0.08 -2.08 -5.34
N GLY A 39 0.15 -1.29 -4.26
CA GLY A 39 -0.37 0.08 -4.18
C GLY A 39 0.70 1.15 -4.40
N ILE A 40 0.26 2.36 -4.79
CA ILE A 40 1.13 3.52 -5.04
C ILE A 40 0.44 4.84 -4.72
N ARG A 41 1.12 5.75 -4.00
CA ARG A 41 0.61 7.09 -3.67
C ARG A 41 1.72 8.14 -3.70
N ASN A 42 1.38 9.35 -4.13
CA ASN A 42 2.24 10.51 -4.01
C ASN A 42 1.85 11.31 -2.76
N PHE A 43 2.81 11.48 -1.84
CA PHE A 43 2.68 12.34 -0.69
C PHE A 43 3.73 13.44 -0.77
N ASN A 44 3.29 14.67 -1.06
CA ASN A 44 4.13 15.87 -1.06
C ASN A 44 5.43 15.74 -1.90
N GLY A 45 5.39 15.00 -3.01
CA GLY A 45 6.55 14.81 -3.90
C GLY A 45 7.40 13.57 -3.60
N GLU A 46 7.08 12.82 -2.55
CA GLU A 46 7.60 11.48 -2.33
C GLU A 46 6.58 10.45 -2.85
N ILE A 47 7.06 9.45 -3.59
CA ILE A 47 6.22 8.37 -4.13
C ILE A 47 6.39 7.13 -3.25
N PHE A 48 5.33 6.79 -2.54
CA PHE A 48 5.26 5.62 -1.69
C PHE A 48 4.69 4.47 -2.52
N VAL A 49 5.38 3.33 -2.50
CA VAL A 49 4.98 2.12 -3.22
C VAL A 49 4.96 0.99 -2.23
N THR A 50 3.82 0.31 -2.10
CA THR A 50 3.72 -0.93 -1.34
C THR A 50 4.11 -2.11 -2.22
N TYR A 51 4.68 -3.15 -1.62
CA TYR A 51 5.02 -4.38 -2.32
C TYR A 51 4.41 -5.57 -1.59
N ALA A 52 3.66 -6.39 -2.32
CA ALA A 52 3.05 -7.61 -1.83
C ALA A 52 3.78 -8.82 -2.41
N LYS A 53 3.72 -9.95 -1.68
CA LYS A 53 4.28 -11.21 -2.14
C LYS A 53 3.40 -11.78 -3.25
N GLN A 54 4.01 -12.22 -4.34
CA GLN A 54 3.34 -12.84 -5.46
C GLN A 54 3.18 -14.34 -5.25
N ASP A 55 2.11 -14.90 -5.81
CA ASP A 55 1.98 -16.33 -6.00
C ASP A 55 2.99 -16.87 -7.04
N ALA A 56 3.00 -18.19 -7.26
CA ALA A 56 3.95 -18.81 -8.17
C ALA A 56 3.75 -18.37 -9.63
N LYS A 57 2.51 -18.01 -10.02
CA LYS A 57 2.19 -17.54 -11.37
C LYS A 57 2.36 -16.03 -11.54
N ARG A 58 2.50 -15.30 -10.43
CA ARG A 58 2.58 -13.84 -10.37
C ARG A 58 1.27 -13.18 -10.80
N GLU A 59 0.15 -13.86 -10.61
CA GLU A 59 -1.18 -13.38 -10.97
C GLU A 59 -1.88 -12.78 -9.75
N ASP A 60 -1.69 -13.39 -8.58
CA ASP A 60 -2.31 -12.97 -7.31
C ASP A 60 -1.26 -12.75 -6.21
N ASP A 61 -1.66 -12.00 -5.19
CA ASP A 61 -0.88 -11.86 -3.98
C ASP A 61 -1.03 -13.08 -3.05
N VAL A 62 -0.05 -13.25 -2.16
CA VAL A 62 -0.09 -14.26 -1.12
C VAL A 62 -0.38 -13.58 0.20
N HIS A 63 -1.58 -13.83 0.74
CA HIS A 63 -1.98 -13.38 2.07
C HIS A 63 -1.11 -14.08 3.12
N CYS A 64 -0.09 -13.41 3.62
CA CYS A 64 0.71 -13.91 4.73
C CYS A 64 1.19 -12.80 5.69
N PRO A 65 1.18 -13.07 7.01
CA PRO A 65 1.70 -12.12 8.00
C PRO A 65 3.16 -11.77 7.74
N GLY A 66 3.47 -10.48 7.72
CA GLY A 66 4.82 -9.97 7.48
C GLY A 66 5.30 -10.12 6.05
N CYS A 67 4.43 -10.41 5.09
CA CYS A 67 4.77 -10.52 3.67
C CYS A 67 4.50 -9.21 2.93
N GLY A 68 5.21 -8.15 3.30
CA GLY A 68 5.07 -6.88 2.60
C GLY A 68 6.20 -5.91 2.85
N PHE A 69 6.29 -4.91 1.98
CA PHE A 69 7.22 -3.80 2.11
C PHE A 69 6.54 -2.49 1.73
N VAL A 70 7.11 -1.38 2.20
CA VAL A 70 6.79 -0.03 1.71
C VAL A 70 8.10 0.65 1.38
N ASN A 71 8.28 1.06 0.12
CA ASN A 71 9.42 1.86 -0.32
C ASN A 71 8.98 3.29 -0.63
N VAL A 72 9.91 4.21 -0.51
CA VAL A 72 9.73 5.63 -0.83
C VAL A 72 10.74 6.03 -1.87
N PHE A 73 10.25 6.64 -2.95
CA PHE A 73 11.01 7.11 -4.09
C PHE A 73 10.82 8.61 -4.26
N ASP A 74 11.71 9.27 -4.99
CA ASP A 74 11.41 10.59 -5.54
C ASP A 74 10.54 10.48 -6.81
N THR A 75 10.07 11.62 -7.32
CA THR A 75 9.27 11.67 -8.56
C THR A 75 10.02 11.20 -9.81
N SER A 76 11.35 11.16 -9.76
CA SER A 76 12.21 10.62 -10.81
C SER A 76 12.45 9.11 -10.65
N GLY A 77 11.81 8.45 -9.68
CA GLY A 77 11.90 7.01 -9.45
C GLY A 77 13.20 6.55 -8.80
N ASN A 78 13.99 7.45 -8.22
CA ASN A 78 15.15 7.04 -7.42
C ASN A 78 14.69 6.58 -6.04
N LEU A 79 15.19 5.44 -5.57
CA LEU A 79 14.88 4.95 -4.23
C LEU A 79 15.48 5.89 -3.19
N LEU A 80 14.64 6.48 -2.35
CA LEU A 80 15.07 7.29 -1.21
C LEU A 80 15.32 6.41 0.00
N ARG A 81 14.37 5.52 0.31
CA ARG A 81 14.47 4.57 1.43
C ARG A 81 13.48 3.41 1.28
N ARG A 82 13.81 2.28 1.88
CA ARG A 82 12.82 1.29 2.30
C ARG A 82 12.26 1.72 3.66
N LEU A 83 10.98 2.07 3.71
CA LEU A 83 10.33 2.60 4.89
C LEU A 83 9.93 1.48 5.85
N VAL A 84 9.18 0.47 5.36
CA VAL A 84 8.68 -0.64 6.19
C VAL A 84 9.10 -1.96 5.56
N SER A 85 9.53 -2.91 6.38
CA SER A 85 9.86 -4.28 5.98
C SER A 85 9.12 -5.28 6.86
N ASN A 86 8.30 -6.13 6.26
CA ASN A 86 7.56 -7.19 6.95
C ASN A 86 6.66 -6.63 8.07
N GLY A 87 6.76 -7.17 9.29
CA GLY A 87 5.98 -6.70 10.45
C GLY A 87 4.50 -7.01 10.30
N GLU A 88 3.66 -6.01 10.52
CA GLU A 88 2.20 -6.13 10.41
C GLU A 88 1.70 -6.02 8.95
N LEU A 89 2.59 -5.97 7.95
CA LEU A 89 2.19 -5.90 6.54
C LEU A 89 1.71 -7.26 6.03
N ASN A 90 0.56 -7.27 5.37
CA ASN A 90 -0.05 -8.45 4.77
C ASN A 90 -0.75 -8.05 3.47
N ALA A 91 -0.07 -8.28 2.34
CA ALA A 91 -0.44 -7.74 1.03
C ALA A 91 -0.86 -6.26 1.10
N PRO A 92 0.05 -5.35 1.50
CA PRO A 92 -0.29 -3.94 1.71
C PRO A 92 -0.68 -3.25 0.41
N TRP A 93 -1.79 -2.53 0.38
CA TRP A 93 -2.26 -1.78 -0.81
C TRP A 93 -2.54 -0.31 -0.48
N GLY A 94 -3.53 -0.05 0.37
CA GLY A 94 -3.98 1.29 0.70
C GLY A 94 -2.92 2.08 1.47
N LEU A 95 -2.73 3.34 1.10
CA LEU A 95 -1.83 4.26 1.80
C LEU A 95 -2.53 5.59 2.04
N ALA A 96 -2.53 6.06 3.28
CA ALA A 96 -3.09 7.34 3.66
C ALA A 96 -2.24 8.02 4.75
N LEU A 97 -1.93 9.30 4.57
CA LEU A 97 -1.42 10.13 5.66
C LEU A 97 -2.60 10.66 6.46
N VAL A 98 -2.68 10.28 7.73
CA VAL A 98 -3.74 10.66 8.66
C VAL A 98 -3.07 11.23 9.91
N GLU A 99 -3.34 12.50 10.18
CA GLU A 99 -2.60 13.27 11.19
C GLU A 99 -1.07 13.15 10.99
N ASP A 100 -0.34 12.66 12.00
CA ASP A 100 1.11 12.44 11.96
C ASP A 100 1.49 11.00 11.56
N GLY A 101 0.50 10.16 11.18
CA GLY A 101 0.64 8.75 10.88
C GLY A 101 0.51 8.40 9.40
N LEU A 102 1.16 7.29 9.01
CA LEU A 102 0.93 6.60 7.75
C LEU A 102 0.06 5.37 8.02
N TRP A 103 -1.20 5.45 7.64
CA TRP A 103 -2.09 4.31 7.63
C TRP A 103 -1.81 3.47 6.39
N VAL A 104 -1.53 2.19 6.63
CA VAL A 104 -1.35 1.16 5.61
C VAL A 104 -2.52 0.19 5.71
N GLY A 105 -3.34 0.15 4.67
CA GLY A 105 -4.42 -0.82 4.51
C GLY A 105 -3.86 -2.13 3.94
N ASN A 106 -4.02 -3.21 4.67
CA ASN A 106 -3.65 -4.55 4.24
C ASN A 106 -4.81 -5.18 3.47
N PHE A 107 -4.61 -5.53 2.21
CA PHE A 107 -5.59 -6.28 1.45
C PHE A 107 -5.77 -7.68 2.05
N GLY A 108 -4.66 -8.34 2.38
CA GLY A 108 -4.65 -9.77 2.68
C GLY A 108 -5.29 -10.18 4.01
N ASP A 109 -5.27 -9.29 5.02
CA ASP A 109 -6.03 -9.49 6.26
C ASP A 109 -7.03 -8.38 6.55
N GLY A 110 -7.16 -7.37 5.70
CA GLY A 110 -8.13 -6.29 5.88
C GLY A 110 -7.85 -5.31 7.02
N ARG A 111 -6.74 -5.44 7.75
CA ARG A 111 -6.41 -4.56 8.86
C ARG A 111 -5.83 -3.24 8.39
N ILE A 112 -5.94 -2.22 9.22
CA ILE A 112 -5.25 -0.95 9.02
C ILE A 112 -4.18 -0.82 10.10
N ASN A 113 -2.93 -0.64 9.68
CA ASN A 113 -1.79 -0.46 10.57
C ASN A 113 -1.22 0.95 10.40
N ASN A 114 -0.96 1.62 11.52
CA ASN A 114 -0.40 2.95 11.56
C ASN A 114 1.12 2.89 11.78
N TYR A 115 1.87 3.61 10.96
CA TYR A 115 3.32 3.70 11.02
C TYR A 115 3.77 5.15 11.07
N ASN A 116 4.95 5.39 11.61
CA ASN A 116 5.61 6.69 11.44
C ASN A 116 6.00 6.88 9.96
N PRO A 117 5.57 7.96 9.27
CA PRO A 117 5.80 8.14 7.83
C PRO A 117 7.28 8.40 7.46
N VAL A 118 8.12 8.72 8.44
CA VAL A 118 9.54 9.03 8.23
C VAL A 118 10.41 7.82 8.58
N SER A 119 10.28 7.29 9.80
CA SER A 119 11.11 6.17 10.27
C SER A 119 10.56 4.80 9.88
N GLY A 120 9.28 4.70 9.55
CA GLY A 120 8.61 3.42 9.28
C GLY A 120 8.37 2.56 10.52
N ASN A 121 8.60 3.11 11.72
CA ASN A 121 8.30 2.40 12.96
C ASN A 121 6.79 2.16 13.07
N PHE A 122 6.41 0.94 13.44
CA PHE A 122 5.03 0.61 13.77
C PHE A 122 4.57 1.42 14.99
N ILE A 123 3.35 1.96 14.92
CA ILE A 123 2.68 2.69 16.01
C ILE A 123 1.62 1.79 16.62
N GLU A 124 0.60 1.41 15.84
CA GLU A 124 -0.52 0.58 16.30
C GLU A 124 -1.30 -0.03 15.13
N THR A 125 -2.11 -1.05 15.43
CA THR A 125 -3.19 -1.48 14.56
C THR A 125 -4.44 -0.74 14.98
N LEU A 126 -5.21 -0.19 14.03
CA LEU A 126 -6.44 0.52 14.34
C LEU A 126 -7.46 -0.44 14.93
N MET A 127 -8.13 0.01 15.99
CA MET A 127 -9.08 -0.78 16.76
C MET A 127 -10.46 -0.13 16.73
N ARG A 128 -11.50 -0.95 16.86
CA ARG A 128 -12.86 -0.54 17.16
C ARG A 128 -13.01 -0.26 18.65
N ALA A 129 -14.07 0.45 19.03
CA ALA A 129 -14.37 0.77 20.44
C ALA A 129 -14.57 -0.48 21.33
N ASP A 130 -14.92 -1.63 20.75
CA ASP A 130 -15.05 -2.90 21.47
C ASP A 130 -13.71 -3.63 21.69
N GLY A 131 -12.59 -3.04 21.25
CA GLY A 131 -11.25 -3.61 21.38
C GLY A 131 -10.89 -4.65 20.33
N THR A 132 -11.70 -4.83 19.29
CA THR A 132 -11.37 -5.67 18.12
C THR A 132 -10.69 -4.85 17.01
N PRO A 133 -9.84 -5.44 16.15
CA PRO A 133 -9.24 -4.70 15.04
C PRO A 133 -10.28 -4.10 14.10
N LEU A 134 -10.06 -2.86 13.66
CA LEU A 134 -10.81 -2.28 12.55
C LEU A 134 -10.35 -2.98 11.25
N GLN A 135 -11.22 -3.86 10.75
CA GLN A 135 -10.89 -4.79 9.69
C GLN A 135 -11.99 -4.83 8.62
N PHE A 136 -11.57 -4.85 7.36
CA PHE A 136 -12.43 -4.96 6.18
C PHE A 136 -11.82 -5.96 5.19
N ASP A 137 -12.51 -7.06 4.91
CA ASP A 137 -12.05 -8.09 3.97
C ASP A 137 -11.72 -7.50 2.59
N GLY A 138 -10.55 -7.83 2.03
CA GLY A 138 -10.08 -7.29 0.74
C GLY A 138 -9.91 -5.77 0.71
N LEU A 139 -9.34 -5.17 1.77
CA LEU A 139 -9.19 -3.72 1.91
C LEU A 139 -8.28 -3.12 0.81
N TRP A 140 -8.87 -2.26 -0.02
CA TRP A 140 -8.21 -1.55 -1.11
C TRP A 140 -7.71 -0.17 -0.67
N ASP A 141 -8.25 0.90 -1.28
CA ASP A 141 -7.73 2.25 -1.11
C ASP A 141 -8.28 2.95 0.15
N LEU A 142 -7.49 3.90 0.64
CA LEU A 142 -7.78 4.77 1.77
C LEU A 142 -7.65 6.24 1.34
N LEU A 143 -8.64 7.07 1.66
CA LEU A 143 -8.66 8.48 1.26
C LEU A 143 -9.12 9.38 2.43
N PRO A 144 -8.17 10.08 3.08
CA PRO A 144 -8.50 11.11 4.07
C PRO A 144 -9.18 12.29 3.39
N GLN A 145 -10.45 12.53 3.69
CA GLN A 145 -11.26 13.58 3.10
C GLN A 145 -12.51 13.86 3.95
N ALA A 146 -12.98 15.10 3.95
CA ALA A 146 -14.27 15.49 4.56
C ALA A 146 -14.42 15.10 6.05
N GLY A 147 -13.32 15.13 6.82
CA GLY A 147 -13.35 14.85 8.26
C GLY A 147 -13.33 13.35 8.62
N GLY A 148 -13.05 12.47 7.65
CA GLY A 148 -12.82 11.06 7.90
C GLY A 148 -11.88 10.44 6.87
N VAL A 149 -11.77 9.12 6.88
CA VAL A 149 -11.01 8.35 5.89
C VAL A 149 -11.98 7.45 5.15
N PHE A 150 -12.24 7.78 3.89
CA PHE A 150 -13.01 6.90 3.01
C PHE A 150 -12.18 5.66 2.70
N PHE A 151 -12.84 4.52 2.58
CA PHE A 151 -12.21 3.28 2.19
C PHE A 151 -13.06 2.52 1.17
N THR A 152 -12.38 1.70 0.39
CA THR A 152 -12.98 0.70 -0.51
C THR A 152 -12.45 -0.67 -0.17
N ALA A 153 -13.25 -1.71 -0.36
CA ALA A 153 -12.83 -3.08 -0.16
C ALA A 153 -13.54 -4.04 -1.13
N GLY A 154 -12.80 -5.04 -1.61
CA GLY A 154 -13.28 -6.13 -2.47
C GLY A 154 -13.66 -7.34 -1.62
N ILE A 155 -14.85 -7.31 -1.03
CA ILE A 155 -15.31 -8.38 -0.13
C ILE A 155 -15.75 -9.62 -0.91
N ALA A 156 -15.74 -10.77 -0.25
CA ALA A 156 -16.15 -12.05 -0.84
C ALA A 156 -15.33 -12.37 -2.10
N ASP A 157 -14.01 -12.38 -1.94
CA ASP A 157 -13.07 -12.65 -3.05
C ASP A 157 -13.29 -11.69 -4.21
N GLU A 158 -13.46 -10.41 -3.89
CA GLU A 158 -13.65 -9.30 -4.83
C GLU A 158 -14.91 -9.37 -5.71
N GLU A 159 -15.78 -10.38 -5.52
CA GLU A 159 -17.06 -10.49 -6.22
C GLU A 159 -18.00 -9.32 -5.90
N HIS A 160 -17.79 -8.65 -4.75
CA HIS A 160 -18.58 -7.53 -4.28
C HIS A 160 -17.70 -6.36 -3.79
N GLY A 161 -18.29 -5.16 -3.83
CA GLY A 161 -17.65 -3.94 -3.33
C GLY A 161 -18.26 -3.47 -2.03
N LEU A 162 -17.41 -3.10 -1.07
CA LEU A 162 -17.76 -2.32 0.11
C LEU A 162 -17.12 -0.93 0.00
N PHE A 163 -17.92 0.11 0.23
CA PHE A 163 -17.45 1.49 0.34
C PHE A 163 -17.96 2.06 1.66
N GLY A 164 -17.09 2.76 2.39
CA GLY A 164 -17.45 3.35 3.67
C GLY A 164 -16.54 4.49 4.06
N ILE A 165 -16.79 5.02 5.25
CA ILE A 165 -15.98 6.06 5.88
C ILE A 165 -15.63 5.63 7.30
N ILE A 166 -14.37 5.84 7.69
CA ILE A 166 -13.88 5.73 9.06
C ILE A 166 -13.89 7.14 9.64
N THR A 167 -14.57 7.32 10.76
CA THR A 167 -14.60 8.57 11.50
C THR A 167 -14.12 8.31 12.92
N GLU A 168 -13.41 9.28 13.48
CA GLU A 168 -13.17 9.32 14.92
C GLU A 168 -14.44 9.85 15.61
N ASP A 169 -14.72 9.34 16.81
CA ASP A 169 -15.82 9.83 17.65
C ASP A 169 -15.45 11.17 18.34
#